data_AF-A0A1Q8Q283-F1
#
_entry.id   AF-A0A1Q8Q283-F1
#
_cell.length_a   1.000
_cell.length_b   1.000
_cell.length_c   1.000
_cell.angle_alpha   90.00
_cell.angle_beta   90.00
_cell.angle_gamma   90.00
#
_symmetry.space_group_name_H-M   'P 1'
#
loop_
_entity.id
_entity.type
_entity.pdbx_description
1 polymer ?
#
loop_
_entity_poly.entity_id
_entity_poly.type
_entity_poly.pdbx_seq_one_letter_code
_entity_poly.pdbx_strand_id
1 'polypeptide(L)'
;MRNVLFGVKPDTLKNLVERIEQKNPDRTPILVPFVDVVTKAPTGRGKNKDYHQIKITALIPKDAIKGENAILDFGGFVFMDIDSRIVADHLKGGE
;
A
#
# COMPACT_ATOMS: atom_id res chain seq x y z
N MET A 1 14.08 6.93 -6.50
CA MET A 1 12.99 6.60 -5.56
C MET A 1 12.95 5.09 -5.38
N ARG A 2 13.14 4.57 -4.16
CA ARG A 2 12.74 3.18 -3.86
C ARG A 2 11.21 3.19 -3.84
N ASN A 3 10.58 2.74 -4.91
CA ASN A 3 9.10 2.75 -5.04
C ASN A 3 8.44 1.70 -4.11
N VAL A 4 9.22 0.79 -3.53
CA VAL A 4 8.79 -0.29 -2.65
C VAL A 4 9.82 -0.44 -1.53
N LEU A 5 9.35 -0.57 -0.28
CA LEU A 5 10.17 -0.85 0.89
C LEU A 5 10.03 -2.34 1.26
N PHE A 6 11.15 -3.02 1.47
CA PHE A 6 11.19 -4.42 1.92
C PHE A 6 11.66 -4.49 3.37
N GLY A 7 11.25 -5.51 4.12
CA GLY A 7 11.69 -5.70 5.51
C GLY A 7 11.22 -4.61 6.47
N VAL A 8 10.04 -4.02 6.21
CA VAL A 8 9.48 -2.91 7.01
C VAL A 8 9.26 -3.37 8.46
N LYS A 9 9.93 -2.70 9.41
CA LYS A 9 9.77 -2.94 10.86
C LYS A 9 8.46 -2.29 11.36
N PRO A 10 7.85 -2.79 12.45
CA PRO A 10 6.64 -2.18 13.02
C PRO A 10 6.79 -0.68 13.33
N ASP A 11 7.94 -0.27 13.87
CA ASP A 11 8.23 1.13 14.16
C ASP A 11 8.26 2.00 12.90
N THR A 12 8.63 1.46 11.74
CA THR A 12 8.57 2.19 10.47
C THR A 12 7.14 2.54 10.10
N LEU A 13 6.19 1.61 10.28
CA LEU A 13 4.77 1.86 10.03
C LEU A 13 4.21 2.88 11.03
N LYS A 14 4.55 2.74 12.32
CA LYS A 14 4.17 3.70 13.35
C LYS A 14 4.65 5.12 12.99
N ASN A 15 5.93 5.27 12.69
CA ASN A 15 6.53 6.56 12.32
C ASN A 15 5.90 7.14 11.05
N LEU A 16 5.48 6.30 10.09
CA LEU A 16 4.80 6.75 8.88
C LEU A 16 3.41 7.32 9.19
N VAL A 17 2.64 6.63 10.03
CA VAL A 17 1.30 7.10 10.47
C VAL A 17 1.42 8.41 11.23
N GLU A 18 2.34 8.49 12.21
CA GLU A 18 2.58 9.70 12.99
C GLU A 18 2.96 10.90 12.10
N ARG A 19 3.79 10.69 11.07
CA ARG A 19 4.14 11.75 10.11
C ARG A 19 2.95 12.20 9.26
N ILE A 20 2.05 11.29 8.88
CA ILE A 20 0.85 11.62 8.10
C ILE A 20 -0.09 12.49 8.93
N GLU A 21 -0.29 12.12 10.20
CA GLU A 21 -1.11 12.87 11.17
C GLU A 21 -0.54 14.26 11.42
N GLN A 22 0.78 14.37 11.68
CA GLN A 22 1.44 15.67 11.89
C GLN A 22 1.33 16.59 10.66
N LYS A 23 1.42 16.03 9.45
CA LYS A 23 1.34 16.81 8.21
C LYS A 23 -0.11 17.21 7.87
N ASN A 24 -1.09 16.42 8.29
CA ASN A 24 -2.51 16.64 7.97
C ASN A 24 -3.37 16.44 9.21
N PRO A 25 -3.36 17.40 10.17
CA PRO A 25 -4.02 17.22 11.47
C PRO A 25 -5.55 17.06 11.37
N ASP A 26 -6.16 17.55 10.29
CA ASP A 26 -7.61 17.45 10.06
C ASP A 26 -8.02 16.14 9.36
N ARG A 27 -7.06 15.25 9.06
CA ARG A 27 -7.33 13.97 8.40
C ARG A 27 -7.32 12.83 9.42
N THR A 28 -8.28 11.92 9.28
CA THR A 28 -8.33 10.68 10.05
C THR A 28 -7.73 9.54 9.23
N PRO A 29 -6.67 8.85 9.71
CA PRO A 29 -6.19 7.65 9.04
C PRO A 29 -7.25 6.54 9.12
N ILE A 30 -7.50 5.87 8.01
CA ILE A 30 -8.42 4.74 7.94
C ILE A 30 -7.69 3.49 7.44
N LEU A 31 -8.02 2.34 8.03
CA LEU A 31 -7.56 1.03 7.57
C LEU A 31 -8.75 0.29 6.95
N VAL A 32 -8.66 0.02 5.65
CA VAL A 32 -9.72 -0.67 4.92
C VAL A 32 -9.21 -2.07 4.54
N PRO A 33 -9.84 -3.14 5.00
CA PRO A 33 -9.44 -4.49 4.62
C PRO A 33 -9.70 -4.71 3.13
N PHE A 34 -8.84 -5.51 2.50
CA PHE A 34 -9.06 -5.94 1.12
C PHE A 34 -10.13 -7.02 1.11
N VAL A 35 -11.10 -6.89 0.21
CA VAL A 35 -12.13 -7.91 0.01
C VAL A 35 -11.80 -8.85 -1.15
N ASP A 36 -10.98 -8.37 -2.09
CA ASP A 36 -10.43 -9.18 -3.18
C ASP A 36 -9.04 -8.63 -3.59
N VAL A 37 -8.15 -9.55 -3.96
CA VAL A 37 -6.78 -9.26 -4.39
C VAL A 37 -6.44 -10.14 -5.59
N VAL A 38 -6.21 -9.50 -6.74
CA VAL A 38 -5.78 -10.19 -7.98
C VAL A 38 -4.33 -9.82 -8.27
N THR A 39 -3.46 -10.84 -8.27
CA THR A 39 -2.05 -10.69 -8.61
C THR A 39 -1.74 -11.23 -10.00
N LYS A 40 -0.93 -10.50 -10.78
CA LYS A 40 -0.48 -10.93 -12.11
C LYS A 40 1.04 -10.81 -12.23
N ALA A 41 1.66 -11.90 -12.69
CA ALA A 41 3.08 -11.93 -12.98
C ALA A 41 3.43 -11.06 -14.21
N PRO A 42 4.67 -10.56 -14.30
CA PRO A 42 5.18 -9.87 -15.49
C PRO A 42 4.95 -10.69 -16.77
N THR A 43 4.50 -10.03 -17.84
CA THR A 43 4.11 -10.71 -19.10
C THR A 43 5.14 -10.58 -20.23
N GLY A 44 6.25 -9.87 -20.01
CA GLY A 44 7.31 -9.66 -21.02
C GLY A 44 6.92 -8.80 -22.23
N ARG A 45 5.64 -8.42 -22.36
CA ARG A 45 5.09 -7.55 -23.41
C ARG A 45 4.09 -6.53 -22.83
N GLY A 46 4.00 -5.35 -23.44
CA GLY A 46 3.11 -4.25 -23.03
C GLY A 46 3.76 -3.19 -22.12
N LYS A 47 2.98 -2.18 -21.72
CA LYS A 47 3.47 -1.02 -20.92
C LYS A 47 3.99 -1.42 -19.52
N ASN A 48 3.36 -2.42 -18.90
CA ASN A 48 3.69 -2.89 -17.54
C ASN A 48 4.37 -4.27 -17.56
N LYS A 49 5.14 -4.55 -18.63
CA LYS A 49 5.65 -5.90 -18.92
C LYS A 49 6.61 -6.46 -17.88
N ASP A 50 7.33 -5.58 -17.17
CA ASP A 50 8.37 -5.92 -16.19
C ASP A 50 7.88 -5.76 -14.74
N TYR A 51 6.58 -5.53 -14.53
CA TYR A 51 6.00 -5.26 -13.23
C TYR A 51 5.03 -6.37 -12.79
N HIS A 52 5.19 -6.81 -11.54
CA HIS A 52 4.12 -7.50 -10.84
C HIS A 52 2.95 -6.52 -10.66
N GLN A 53 1.75 -6.94 -11.05
CA GLN A 53 0.56 -6.12 -10.92
C GLN A 53 -0.31 -6.66 -9.80
N ILE A 54 -0.76 -5.77 -8.93
CA ILE A 54 -1.68 -6.07 -7.85
C ILE A 54 -2.91 -5.19 -8.08
N LYS A 55 -4.07 -5.81 -8.25
CA LYS A 55 -5.36 -5.13 -8.26
C LYS A 55 -6.06 -5.46 -6.97
N ILE A 56 -6.52 -4.43 -6.28
CA ILE A 56 -7.13 -4.54 -4.95
C ILE A 56 -8.54 -3.97 -5.04
N THR A 57 -9.49 -4.69 -4.48
CA THR A 57 -10.81 -4.16 -4.17
C THR A 57 -10.90 -3.99 -2.66
N ALA A 58 -11.21 -2.76 -2.25
CA ALA A 58 -11.46 -2.39 -0.85
C ALA A 58 -12.84 -1.75 -0.76
N LEU A 59 -13.61 -2.08 0.26
CA LEU A 59 -14.96 -1.59 0.45
C LEU A 59 -15.04 -0.79 1.75
N ILE A 60 -15.50 0.46 1.64
CA ILE A 60 -15.84 1.30 2.77
C ILE A 60 -17.38 1.40 2.81
N PRO A 61 -18.02 1.16 3.97
CA PRO A 61 -19.46 1.36 4.10
C PRO A 61 -19.87 2.76 3.69
N LYS A 62 -21.01 2.88 2.99
CA LYS A 62 -21.51 4.16 2.43
C LYS A 62 -21.69 5.24 3.50
N ASP A 63 -22.01 4.86 4.73
CA ASP A 63 -22.27 5.73 5.87
C ASP A 63 -21.02 6.03 6.72
N ALA A 64 -19.88 5.37 6.45
CA ALA A 64 -18.63 5.60 7.16
C ALA A 64 -17.93 6.92 6.75
N ILE A 65 -18.25 7.45 5.57
CA ILE A 65 -17.70 8.72 5.06
C ILE A 65 -18.86 9.61 4.62
N LYS A 66 -18.85 10.87 5.05
CA LYS A 66 -19.86 11.88 4.69
C LYS A 66 -19.25 12.91 3.73
N GLY A 67 -20.09 13.49 2.88
CA GLY A 67 -19.72 14.51 1.90
C GLY A 67 -19.61 13.97 0.48
N GLU A 68 -19.95 14.80 -0.51
CA GLU A 68 -19.80 14.46 -1.92
C GLU A 68 -18.30 14.35 -2.27
N ASN A 69 -17.92 13.36 -3.08
CA ASN A 69 -16.55 13.15 -3.56
C ASN A 69 -15.46 12.96 -2.48
N ALA A 70 -15.81 12.71 -1.22
CA ALA A 70 -14.85 12.59 -0.10
C ALA A 70 -13.77 11.51 -0.29
N ILE A 71 -14.01 10.52 -1.15
CA ILE A 71 -13.03 9.46 -1.44
C ILE A 71 -11.99 9.83 -2.50
N LEU A 72 -12.16 10.94 -3.23
CA LEU A 72 -11.23 11.35 -4.30
C LEU A 72 -9.89 11.88 -3.76
N ASP A 73 -9.85 12.32 -2.51
CA ASP A 73 -8.63 12.79 -1.83
C ASP A 73 -7.87 11.68 -1.08
N PHE A 74 -8.20 10.40 -1.35
CA PHE A 74 -7.61 9.26 -0.67
C PHE A 74 -6.16 9.00 -1.11
N GLY A 75 -5.27 8.84 -0.14
CA GLY A 75 -3.93 8.29 -0.33
C GLY A 75 -3.74 7.08 0.57
N GLY A 76 -3.09 6.04 0.07
CA GLY A 76 -2.85 4.81 0.83
C GLY A 76 -1.60 4.08 0.36
N PHE A 77 -1.20 3.09 1.14
CA PHE A 77 -0.13 2.16 0.81
C PHE A 77 -0.60 0.73 1.05
N VAL A 78 0.04 -0.23 0.39
CA VAL A 78 -0.24 -1.65 0.56
C VAL A 78 0.90 -2.26 1.35
N PHE A 79 0.61 -2.81 2.52
CA PHE A 79 1.53 -3.67 3.26
C PHE A 79 1.32 -5.12 2.82
N MET A 80 2.40 -5.82 2.49
CA MET A 80 2.35 -7.22 2.07
C MET A 80 3.31 -8.05 2.90
N ASP A 81 2.82 -9.19 3.38
CA ASP A 81 3.66 -10.24 3.93
C ASP A 81 4.02 -11.22 2.81
N ILE A 82 5.31 -11.36 2.54
CA ILE A 82 5.84 -12.22 1.49
C ILE A 82 6.99 -13.01 2.08
N ASP A 83 7.04 -14.30 1.77
CA ASP A 83 8.13 -15.18 2.18
C ASP A 83 9.50 -14.59 1.80
N SER A 84 10.33 -14.34 2.81
CA SER A 84 11.64 -13.73 2.62
C SER A 84 12.57 -14.54 1.72
N ARG A 85 12.33 -15.84 1.53
CA ARG A 85 13.10 -16.71 0.63
C ARG A 85 12.97 -16.32 -0.83
N ILE A 86 11.81 -15.78 -1.24
CA ILE A 86 11.53 -15.43 -2.64
C ILE A 86 11.82 -13.95 -2.97
N VAL A 87 12.19 -13.16 -1.97
CA VAL A 87 12.68 -11.78 -2.17
C VAL A 87 14.09 -11.85 -2.77
N ALA A 88 14.46 -10.91 -3.65
CA ALA A 88 15.82 -10.84 -4.20
C ALA A 88 16.84 -10.44 -3.11
N ASP A 89 18.00 -11.08 -3.08
CA ASP A 89 18.97 -10.91 -1.97
C ASP A 89 19.41 -9.46 -1.75
N HIS A 90 19.60 -8.70 -2.83
CA HIS A 90 19.95 -7.27 -2.76
C HIS A 90 18.87 -6.38 -2.13
N LEU A 91 17.67 -6.91 -1.90
CA LEU A 91 16.54 -6.22 -1.23
C LEU A 91 16.34 -6.68 0.22
N LYS A 92 16.98 -7.78 0.64
CA LYS A 92 16.83 -8.34 2.00
C LYS A 92 17.59 -7.57 3.08
N GLY A 93 18.53 -6.70 2.70
CA GLY A 93 19.36 -5.90 3.62
C GLY A 93 19.00 -4.42 3.70
N GLY A 94 17.78 -4.04 3.29
CA GLY A 94 17.36 -2.65 3.24
C GLY A 94 17.04 -2.06 4.61
N GLU A 95 18.05 -1.52 5.29
CA GLU A 95 17.86 -0.25 6.02
C GLU A 95 17.71 0.92 5.03
#